data_AF-A0A5B9QTA1-F1
#
_entry.id   AF-A0A5B9QTA1-F1
#
_cell.length_a   1.000
_cell.length_b   1.000
_cell.length_c   1.000
_cell.angle_alpha   90.00
_cell.angle_beta   90.00
_cell.angle_gamma   90.00
#
_symmetry.space_group_name_H-M   'P 1'
#
loop_
_entity.id
_entity.type
_entity.pdbx_description
1 polymer ?
#
loop_
_entity_poly.entity_id
_entity_poly.type
_entity_poly.pdbx_seq_one_letter_code
_entity_poly.pdbx_strand_id
1 'polypeptide(L)'
;MPTTIACPKCQTKLNLPDSALGKQVRCPKCSATLRAPAAAGGAAAKPSGSSPAGAQKPAAGSGKTTIRCPGCSKQLAVSAALAGKVVQCPQCSKKLKVPGGKPAAGAAQSAPAQPAAPQAPADPFGAMPPAGGGGGASPFDFGGVPSAGAPAAPAPSFGAPSGGFSSGPAPASPSPYAPPQGGFGAPPAAAGGGGGNRTTFYIINGVLIALWGILMLVGSILRGAGLVMVLSTNEIPSEAWPRLIGFITGTIFGLIVAILMTSGGVSMAMRKSLGTSRTAAVLAAIPCFGLCVFPFGIWACVLLFSEQAKRDFGGR
;
A
#
# COMPACT_ATOMS: atom_id res chain seq x y z
N MET A 1 -12.10 -25.37 -21.81
CA MET A 1 -11.87 -25.04 -23.25
C MET A 1 -12.68 -23.78 -23.50
N PRO A 2 -12.13 -22.70 -24.08
CA PRO A 2 -12.85 -21.43 -24.14
C PRO A 2 -14.17 -21.59 -24.89
N THR A 3 -15.29 -21.27 -24.22
CA THR A 3 -16.61 -21.35 -24.83
C THR A 3 -16.95 -20.00 -25.45
N THR A 4 -17.27 -19.99 -26.75
CA THR A 4 -17.60 -18.77 -27.48
C THR A 4 -19.11 -18.51 -27.42
N ILE A 5 -19.53 -17.35 -26.92
CA ILE A 5 -20.93 -16.93 -26.83
C ILE A 5 -21.13 -15.64 -27.62
N ALA A 6 -22.22 -15.53 -28.37
CA ALA A 6 -22.58 -14.31 -29.10
C ALA A 6 -23.36 -13.33 -28.20
N CYS A 7 -23.01 -12.05 -28.25
CA CYS A 7 -23.76 -11.03 -27.52
C CYS A 7 -25.17 -10.82 -28.15
N PRO A 8 -26.28 -10.91 -27.41
CA PRO A 8 -27.63 -10.69 -27.94
C PRO A 8 -27.90 -9.29 -28.47
N LYS A 9 -27.13 -8.26 -28.06
CA LYS A 9 -27.33 -6.88 -28.55
C LYS A 9 -26.55 -6.53 -29.80
N CYS A 10 -25.31 -7.02 -29.93
CA CYS A 10 -24.41 -6.63 -31.01
C CYS A 10 -23.82 -7.81 -31.80
N GLN A 11 -24.26 -9.04 -31.49
CA GLN A 11 -23.84 -10.30 -32.12
C GLN A 11 -22.33 -10.58 -32.15
N THR A 12 -21.53 -9.80 -31.43
CA THR A 12 -20.09 -10.01 -31.34
C THR A 12 -19.79 -11.29 -30.57
N LYS A 13 -18.97 -12.17 -31.15
CA LYS A 13 -18.48 -13.41 -30.53
C LYS A 13 -17.49 -13.06 -29.41
N LEU A 14 -17.76 -13.56 -28.21
CA LEU A 14 -16.94 -13.37 -27.01
C LEU A 14 -16.44 -14.72 -26.50
N ASN A 15 -15.13 -14.82 -26.28
CA ASN A 15 -14.54 -15.98 -25.62
C ASN A 15 -14.59 -15.77 -24.11
N LEU A 16 -15.41 -16.57 -23.43
CA LEU A 16 -15.50 -16.56 -21.97
C LEU A 16 -14.68 -17.72 -21.39
N PRO A 17 -13.89 -17.47 -20.33
CA PRO A 17 -13.29 -18.55 -19.56
C PRO A 17 -14.37 -19.31 -18.78
N ASP A 18 -14.15 -20.61 -18.54
CA ASP A 18 -15.11 -21.50 -17.87
C ASP A 18 -15.49 -21.01 -16.45
N SER A 19 -14.61 -20.25 -15.81
CA SER A 19 -14.84 -19.60 -14.51
C SER A 19 -15.84 -18.44 -14.51
N ALA A 20 -16.22 -17.96 -15.69
CA ALA A 20 -17.24 -16.92 -15.88
C ALA A 20 -18.64 -17.49 -16.20
N LEU A 21 -18.77 -18.81 -16.37
CA LEU A 21 -20.06 -19.47 -16.56
C LEU A 21 -20.95 -19.24 -15.33
N GLY A 22 -22.22 -18.86 -15.57
CA GLY A 22 -23.18 -18.50 -14.53
C GLY A 22 -23.03 -17.08 -13.93
N LYS A 23 -21.97 -16.33 -14.25
CA LYS A 23 -21.78 -14.94 -13.80
C LYS A 23 -22.23 -13.95 -14.87
N GLN A 24 -22.51 -12.72 -14.43
CA GLN A 24 -22.78 -11.60 -15.33
C GLN A 24 -21.46 -11.02 -15.84
N VAL A 25 -21.28 -11.00 -17.17
CA VAL A 25 -20.13 -10.40 -17.84
C VAL A 25 -20.58 -9.29 -18.78
N ARG A 26 -19.82 -8.20 -18.87
CA ARG A 26 -20.12 -7.09 -19.78
C ARG A 26 -19.49 -7.30 -21.15
N CYS A 27 -20.27 -7.05 -22.21
CA CYS A 27 -19.75 -7.03 -23.57
C CYS A 27 -18.81 -5.81 -23.76
N PRO A 28 -17.59 -5.98 -24.28
CA PRO A 28 -16.65 -4.88 -24.50
C PRO A 28 -17.06 -3.93 -25.63
N LYS A 29 -17.93 -4.35 -26.57
CA LYS A 29 -18.36 -3.50 -27.68
C LYS A 29 -19.58 -2.64 -27.36
N CYS A 30 -20.59 -3.21 -26.68
CA CYS A 30 -21.85 -2.51 -26.44
C CYS A 30 -22.14 -2.27 -24.95
N SER A 31 -21.25 -2.67 -24.04
CA SER A 31 -21.38 -2.56 -22.57
C SER A 31 -22.58 -3.28 -21.94
N ALA A 32 -23.37 -4.03 -22.72
CA ALA A 32 -24.51 -4.79 -22.22
C ALA A 32 -24.05 -5.92 -21.28
N THR A 33 -24.74 -6.08 -20.16
CA THR A 33 -24.49 -7.15 -19.20
C THR A 33 -25.18 -8.44 -19.68
N LEU A 34 -24.38 -9.48 -19.88
CA LEU A 34 -24.80 -10.79 -20.38
C LEU A 34 -24.69 -11.81 -19.25
N ARG A 35 -25.69 -12.66 -19.07
CA ARG A 35 -25.61 -13.79 -18.15
C ARG A 35 -25.07 -14.98 -18.92
N ALA A 36 -23.87 -15.45 -18.58
CA ALA A 36 -23.32 -16.65 -19.19
C ALA A 36 -24.23 -17.83 -18.83
N PRO A 37 -24.72 -18.63 -19.80
CA PRO A 37 -25.54 -19.80 -19.50
C PRO A 37 -24.74 -20.70 -18.55
N ALA A 38 -25.30 -20.96 -17.37
CA ALA A 38 -24.76 -21.98 -16.50
C ALA A 38 -24.81 -23.27 -17.31
N ALA A 39 -23.69 -23.97 -17.45
CA ALA A 39 -23.62 -25.22 -18.18
C ALA A 39 -24.73 -26.15 -17.66
N ALA A 40 -25.84 -26.24 -18.40
CA ALA A 40 -26.87 -27.21 -18.14
C ALA A 40 -26.21 -28.54 -18.50
N GLY A 41 -25.78 -29.27 -17.47
CA GLY A 41 -25.17 -30.57 -17.61
C GLY A 41 -26.04 -31.42 -18.52
N GLY A 42 -25.46 -31.86 -19.63
CA GLY A 42 -26.10 -32.84 -20.51
C GLY A 42 -26.36 -34.11 -19.72
N ALA A 43 -27.64 -34.39 -19.47
CA ALA A 43 -28.12 -35.70 -19.10
C ALA A 43 -28.46 -36.45 -20.38
N ALA A 44 -27.74 -37.54 -20.66
CA ALA A 44 -28.22 -38.63 -21.52
C ALA A 44 -27.44 -39.92 -21.23
N ALA A 45 -27.81 -40.65 -20.18
CA ALA A 45 -27.62 -42.10 -20.08
C ALA A 45 -28.57 -42.75 -19.05
N LYS A 46 -29.32 -43.75 -19.55
CA LYS A 46 -30.25 -44.77 -19.02
C LYS A 46 -30.24 -45.12 -17.50
N PRO A 47 -31.39 -45.54 -16.91
CA PRO A 47 -31.49 -45.96 -15.52
C PRO A 47 -31.03 -47.41 -15.33
N SER A 48 -30.16 -47.65 -14.35
CA SER A 48 -30.00 -48.96 -13.73
C SER A 48 -29.37 -48.82 -12.34
N GLY A 49 -30.12 -49.29 -11.35
CA GLY A 49 -29.63 -50.15 -10.27
C GLY A 49 -28.52 -49.67 -9.32
N SER A 50 -28.87 -49.68 -8.04
CA SER A 50 -28.05 -50.00 -6.85
C SER A 50 -27.16 -48.93 -6.19
N SER A 51 -27.63 -48.52 -5.00
CA SER A 51 -26.93 -48.25 -3.72
C SER A 51 -25.61 -49.05 -3.52
N PRO A 52 -24.62 -48.63 -2.68
CA PRO A 52 -24.83 -47.91 -1.42
C PRO A 52 -23.77 -46.88 -0.93
N ALA A 53 -24.19 -46.14 0.10
CA ALA A 53 -23.44 -45.65 1.26
C ALA A 53 -22.01 -45.08 1.06
N GLY A 54 -21.92 -43.75 1.09
CA GLY A 54 -20.67 -43.02 1.31
C GLY A 54 -20.91 -41.79 2.19
N ALA A 55 -20.48 -41.87 3.44
CA ALA A 55 -20.61 -40.84 4.46
C ALA A 55 -19.98 -39.50 4.04
N GLN A 56 -20.80 -38.46 3.87
CA GLN A 56 -20.32 -37.09 3.72
C GLN A 56 -19.95 -36.51 5.09
N LYS A 57 -18.64 -36.38 5.30
CA LYS A 57 -18.01 -35.62 6.38
C LYS A 57 -18.31 -34.12 6.21
N PRO A 58 -18.98 -33.43 7.16
CA PRO A 58 -19.20 -31.99 7.08
C PRO A 58 -17.87 -31.24 7.18
N ALA A 59 -17.45 -30.62 6.08
CA ALA A 59 -16.32 -29.71 6.08
C ALA A 59 -16.68 -28.45 6.87
N ALA A 60 -15.91 -28.19 7.93
CA ALA A 60 -16.03 -27.03 8.80
C ALA A 60 -16.15 -25.73 7.99
N GLY A 61 -17.36 -25.16 8.02
CA GLY A 61 -17.71 -23.97 7.27
C GLY A 61 -16.95 -22.75 7.76
N SER A 62 -16.27 -22.08 6.82
CA SER A 62 -15.84 -20.70 6.98
C SER A 62 -17.09 -19.81 7.10
N GLY A 63 -17.55 -19.56 8.33
CA GLY A 63 -18.74 -18.78 8.65
C GLY A 63 -18.65 -17.33 8.16
N LYS A 64 -19.10 -17.09 6.92
CA LYS A 64 -19.40 -15.75 6.40
C LYS A 64 -20.87 -15.46 6.67
N THR A 65 -21.15 -14.48 7.52
CA THR A 65 -22.52 -14.04 7.82
C THR A 65 -22.88 -12.89 6.87
N THR A 66 -24.02 -13.02 6.20
CA THR A 66 -24.50 -12.00 5.26
C THR A 66 -25.42 -11.01 5.98
N ILE A 67 -25.05 -9.72 5.98
CA ILE A 67 -25.79 -8.64 6.66
C ILE A 67 -26.26 -7.64 5.61
N ARG A 68 -27.52 -7.19 5.70
CA ARG A 68 -28.06 -6.12 4.84
C ARG A 68 -27.74 -4.76 5.42
N CYS A 69 -27.18 -3.87 4.60
CA CYS A 69 -26.96 -2.49 4.99
C CYS A 69 -28.29 -1.70 5.03
N PRO A 70 -28.69 -1.06 6.15
CA PRO A 70 -29.88 -0.21 6.24
C PRO A 70 -29.81 1.08 5.39
N GLY A 71 -28.62 1.50 4.94
CA GLY A 71 -28.47 2.70 4.11
C GLY A 71 -28.69 2.46 2.62
N CYS A 72 -28.33 1.28 2.10
CA CYS A 72 -28.34 0.99 0.66
C CYS A 72 -28.86 -0.40 0.29
N SER A 73 -29.41 -1.15 1.25
CA SER A 73 -30.03 -2.47 1.08
C SER A 73 -29.10 -3.60 0.61
N LYS A 74 -27.83 -3.30 0.30
CA LYS A 74 -26.89 -4.27 -0.25
C LYS A 74 -26.46 -5.29 0.81
N GLN A 75 -26.39 -6.55 0.41
CA GLN A 75 -25.88 -7.64 1.24
C GLN A 75 -24.34 -7.60 1.30
N LEU A 76 -23.78 -7.59 2.50
CA LEU A 76 -22.35 -7.64 2.77
C LEU A 76 -22.03 -8.96 3.47
N ALA A 77 -21.10 -9.73 2.90
CA ALA A 77 -20.54 -10.90 3.57
C ALA A 77 -19.47 -10.42 4.56
N VAL A 78 -19.76 -10.50 5.85
CA VAL A 78 -18.84 -10.11 6.92
C VAL A 78 -18.37 -11.39 7.63
N SER A 79 -17.08 -11.45 7.98
CA SER A 79 -16.54 -12.59 8.72
C SER A 79 -17.10 -12.62 10.13
N ALA A 80 -17.38 -13.82 10.67
CA ALA A 80 -17.87 -13.99 12.03
C ALA A 80 -16.93 -13.37 13.10
N ALA A 81 -15.64 -13.21 12.81
CA ALA A 81 -14.67 -12.56 13.69
C ALA A 81 -14.91 -11.05 13.91
N LEU A 82 -15.74 -10.41 13.07
CA LEU A 82 -16.11 -9.00 13.21
C LEU A 82 -17.48 -8.81 13.89
N ALA A 83 -18.06 -9.89 14.43
CA ALA A 83 -19.29 -9.82 15.22
C ALA A 83 -19.13 -8.85 16.40
N GLY A 84 -20.07 -7.92 16.53
CA GLY A 84 -20.04 -6.88 17.57
C GLY A 84 -19.20 -5.64 17.25
N LYS A 85 -18.37 -5.64 16.19
CA LYS A 85 -17.63 -4.45 15.75
C LYS A 85 -18.44 -3.61 14.76
N VAL A 86 -18.15 -2.31 14.72
CA VAL A 86 -18.76 -1.37 13.77
C VAL A 86 -17.94 -1.41 12.47
N VAL A 87 -18.54 -1.89 11.38
CA VAL A 87 -17.93 -1.91 10.04
C VAL A 87 -18.56 -0.85 9.15
N GLN A 88 -17.77 -0.25 8.26
CA GLN A 88 -18.25 0.79 7.36
C GLN A 88 -18.72 0.17 6.03
N CYS A 89 -19.93 0.50 5.58
CA CYS A 89 -20.43 -0.01 4.30
C CYS A 89 -19.60 0.57 3.12
N PRO A 90 -19.03 -0.25 2.23
CA PRO A 90 -18.21 0.23 1.10
C PRO A 90 -19.04 0.90 -0.02
N GLN A 91 -20.35 1.02 0.13
CA GLN A 91 -21.23 1.63 -0.89
C GLN A 91 -21.85 2.94 -0.43
N CYS A 92 -22.16 3.09 0.86
CA CYS A 92 -22.79 4.30 1.39
C CYS A 92 -22.01 4.93 2.56
N SER A 93 -20.87 4.35 2.95
CA SER A 93 -19.99 4.82 4.03
C SER A 93 -20.64 4.96 5.42
N LYS A 94 -21.89 4.51 5.60
CA LYS A 94 -22.54 4.44 6.92
C LYS A 94 -21.89 3.36 7.78
N LYS A 95 -21.69 3.71 9.05
CA LYS A 95 -21.19 2.83 10.11
C LYS A 95 -22.30 1.86 10.53
N LEU A 96 -22.04 0.56 10.45
CA LEU A 96 -23.00 -0.51 10.73
C LEU A 96 -22.49 -1.38 11.87
N LYS A 97 -23.30 -1.58 12.90
CA LYS A 97 -22.98 -2.51 13.98
C LYS A 97 -23.37 -3.92 13.56
N VAL A 98 -22.41 -4.84 13.52
CA VAL A 98 -22.70 -6.25 13.22
C VAL A 98 -23.46 -6.85 14.41
N PRO A 99 -24.68 -7.39 14.21
CA PRO A 99 -25.42 -8.08 15.28
C PRO A 99 -24.57 -9.24 15.79
N GLY A 100 -24.06 -9.10 17.02
CA GLY A 100 -23.30 -10.15 17.68
C GLY A 100 -24.25 -11.26 18.05
N GLY A 101 -24.08 -12.43 17.45
CA GLY A 101 -24.71 -13.66 17.96
C GLY A 101 -24.31 -13.83 19.42
N LYS A 102 -25.29 -14.18 20.26
CA LYS A 102 -25.14 -14.48 21.68
C LYS A 102 -23.87 -15.33 21.89
N PRO A 103 -22.91 -14.93 22.75
CA PRO A 103 -21.68 -15.66 22.93
C PRO A 103 -22.01 -17.09 23.34
N ALA A 104 -21.58 -18.06 22.50
CA ALA A 104 -21.63 -19.46 22.86
C ALA A 104 -20.66 -19.65 24.04
N ALA A 105 -21.22 -19.79 25.23
CA ALA A 105 -20.50 -20.25 26.40
C ALA A 105 -19.95 -21.65 26.10
N GLY A 106 -18.64 -21.85 26.29
CA GLY A 106 -18.04 -23.17 26.30
C GLY A 106 -16.96 -23.42 25.25
N ALA A 107 -15.81 -22.78 25.41
CA ALA A 107 -14.52 -23.41 25.14
C ALA A 107 -13.49 -22.75 26.06
N ALA A 108 -13.22 -23.42 27.18
CA ALA A 108 -12.08 -23.11 28.04
C ALA A 108 -10.80 -23.24 27.19
N GLN A 109 -10.26 -22.10 26.77
CA GLN A 109 -8.93 -22.03 26.17
C GLN A 109 -7.93 -21.90 27.31
N SER A 110 -7.17 -22.98 27.49
CA SER A 110 -5.95 -23.06 28.27
C SER A 110 -5.03 -21.89 27.90
N ALA A 111 -4.64 -21.13 28.91
CA ALA A 111 -3.67 -20.05 28.79
C ALA A 111 -2.31 -20.59 28.29
N PRO A 112 -1.74 -20.06 27.20
CA PRO A 112 -0.32 -20.22 26.94
C PRO A 112 0.46 -19.39 27.95
N ALA A 113 1.41 -20.03 28.62
CA ALA A 113 2.34 -19.42 29.55
C ALA A 113 2.99 -18.16 28.93
N GLN A 114 2.85 -17.05 29.64
CA GLN A 114 3.58 -15.81 29.40
C GLN A 114 5.09 -16.09 29.56
N PRO A 115 5.93 -15.85 28.53
CA PRO A 115 7.36 -15.79 28.70
C PRO A 115 7.71 -14.59 29.60
N ALA A 116 8.52 -14.85 30.62
CA ALA A 116 9.02 -13.87 31.56
C ALA A 116 9.65 -12.67 30.84
N ALA A 117 9.34 -11.47 31.35
CA ALA A 117 9.91 -10.21 30.90
C ALA A 117 11.46 -10.24 31.01
N PRO A 118 12.19 -9.77 29.99
CA PRO A 118 13.61 -9.47 30.13
C PRO A 118 13.80 -8.35 31.16
N GLN A 119 14.54 -8.64 32.22
CA GLN A 119 14.99 -7.65 33.19
C GLN A 119 15.92 -6.67 32.46
N ALA A 120 15.60 -5.38 32.56
CA ALA A 120 16.43 -4.30 32.08
C ALA A 120 17.78 -4.32 32.86
N PRO A 121 18.93 -4.31 32.17
CA PRO A 121 20.21 -4.11 32.83
C PRO A 121 20.31 -2.65 33.32
N ALA A 122 20.77 -2.50 34.56
CA ALA A 122 21.01 -1.24 35.23
C ALA A 122 21.99 -0.36 34.45
N ASP A 123 21.61 0.89 34.24
CA ASP A 123 22.46 1.96 33.70
C ASP A 123 23.65 2.23 34.62
N PRO A 124 24.91 2.14 34.14
CA PRO A 124 26.10 2.55 34.89
C PRO A 124 26.58 3.94 34.41
N PHE A 125 25.69 4.92 34.29
CA PHE A 125 26.09 6.30 34.04
C PHE A 125 25.46 7.24 35.06
N GLY A 126 26.20 7.39 36.15
CA GLY A 126 25.93 8.32 37.22
C GLY A 126 25.90 9.77 36.76
N ALA A 127 25.12 10.51 37.55
CA ALA A 127 24.98 11.95 37.58
C ALA A 127 26.25 12.75 37.25
N MET A 128 26.10 13.71 36.32
CA MET A 128 26.91 14.92 36.28
C MET A 128 26.04 16.14 36.59
N PRO A 129 26.49 17.07 37.44
CA PRO A 129 25.74 18.26 37.86
C PRO A 129 25.71 19.36 36.78
N PRO A 130 24.77 20.32 36.86
CA PRO A 130 24.71 21.44 35.93
C PRO A 130 25.74 22.50 36.30
N ALA A 131 26.78 22.63 35.47
CA ALA A 131 27.68 23.79 35.47
C ALA A 131 27.39 24.62 34.22
N GLY A 132 27.08 25.90 34.41
CA GLY A 132 26.76 26.84 33.34
C GLY A 132 27.97 27.37 32.59
N GLY A 133 27.67 28.20 31.58
CA GLY A 133 28.60 29.20 31.04
C GLY A 133 29.29 28.85 29.72
N GLY A 134 29.15 29.75 28.74
CA GLY A 134 29.92 29.82 27.49
C GLY A 134 29.26 29.07 26.34
N GLY A 135 28.76 29.69 25.26
CA GLY A 135 29.47 30.67 24.42
C GLY A 135 30.25 29.90 23.36
N GLY A 136 29.68 29.69 22.16
CA GLY A 136 30.38 28.99 21.08
C GLY A 136 29.52 28.63 19.88
N ALA A 137 29.51 29.54 18.89
CA ALA A 137 29.29 29.37 17.46
C ALA A 137 28.67 28.06 16.91
N SER A 138 27.45 28.17 16.37
CA SER A 138 26.91 27.24 15.38
C SER A 138 27.43 27.61 13.97
N PRO A 139 27.93 26.68 13.15
CA PRO A 139 28.43 26.97 11.80
C PRO A 139 27.35 26.96 10.69
N PHE A 140 26.07 27.12 11.05
CA PHE A 140 24.97 27.13 10.09
C PHE A 140 24.01 28.29 10.36
N ASP A 141 24.52 29.51 10.21
CA ASP A 141 23.74 30.74 10.17
C ASP A 141 23.32 31.00 8.71
N PHE A 142 22.11 30.54 8.36
CA PHE A 142 21.49 30.80 7.07
C PHE A 142 20.84 32.19 7.12
N GLY A 143 21.56 33.18 6.60
CA GLY A 143 21.02 34.32 5.84
C GLY A 143 19.80 35.02 6.43
N GLY A 144 20.06 36.04 7.26
CA GLY A 144 19.08 37.01 7.69
C GLY A 144 18.34 37.69 6.54
N VAL A 145 17.01 37.66 6.62
CA VAL A 145 16.12 38.57 5.91
C VAL A 145 16.00 39.87 6.70
N PRO A 146 16.14 41.06 6.08
CA PRO A 146 15.98 42.32 6.78
C PRO A 146 14.52 42.53 7.17
N SER A 147 14.25 42.51 8.47
CA SER A 147 12.99 42.96 9.06
C SER A 147 12.94 44.49 9.00
N ALA A 148 12.29 45.01 7.98
CA ALA A 148 11.97 46.43 7.87
C ALA A 148 10.74 46.74 8.75
N GLY A 149 10.98 47.41 9.87
CA GLY A 149 9.93 48.05 10.67
C GLY A 149 9.49 49.37 10.05
N ALA A 150 8.18 49.60 9.96
CA ALA A 150 7.51 50.91 9.88
C ALA A 150 5.98 50.71 10.11
N PRO A 151 5.18 51.76 10.35
CA PRO A 151 4.81 52.19 11.69
C PRO A 151 3.30 52.04 11.99
N ALA A 152 2.96 52.14 13.27
CA ALA A 152 1.59 52.18 13.78
C ALA A 152 0.83 53.42 13.23
N ALA A 153 -0.35 53.18 12.67
CA ALA A 153 -1.32 54.22 12.33
C ALA A 153 -2.38 54.34 13.44
N PRO A 154 -2.86 55.55 13.75
CA PRO A 154 -3.83 55.79 14.83
C PRO A 154 -5.25 55.37 14.42
N ALA A 155 -5.97 54.78 15.38
CA ALA A 155 -7.36 54.39 15.24
C ALA A 155 -8.30 55.61 15.17
N PRO A 156 -9.31 55.63 14.27
CA PRO A 156 -10.39 56.57 14.37
C PRO A 156 -11.43 56.10 15.39
N SER A 157 -11.56 56.89 16.45
CA SER A 157 -12.75 57.00 17.29
C SER A 157 -13.94 57.40 16.43
N PHE A 158 -14.98 56.57 16.36
CA PHE A 158 -16.30 56.99 15.89
C PHE A 158 -17.38 56.50 16.86
N GLY A 159 -18.15 57.48 17.30
CA GLY A 159 -19.10 57.39 18.40
C GLY A 159 -20.31 56.51 18.12
N ALA A 160 -20.90 56.09 19.23
CA ALA A 160 -22.22 55.48 19.31
C ALA A 160 -23.31 56.43 18.77
N PRO A 161 -24.37 55.83 18.23
CA PRO A 161 -25.69 56.18 18.74
C PRO A 161 -26.42 54.94 19.22
N SER A 162 -26.97 55.08 20.42
CA SER A 162 -28.01 54.25 21.01
C SER A 162 -29.21 54.12 20.08
N GLY A 163 -29.54 52.89 19.69
CA GLY A 163 -30.76 52.56 18.97
C GLY A 163 -31.00 51.06 19.04
N GLY A 164 -32.00 50.66 19.83
CA GLY A 164 -32.29 49.26 20.13
C GLY A 164 -32.69 48.45 18.91
N PHE A 165 -32.16 47.24 18.81
CA PHE A 165 -32.66 46.21 17.91
C PHE A 165 -32.64 44.84 18.60
N SER A 166 -33.71 44.12 18.31
CA SER A 166 -34.17 42.84 18.85
C SER A 166 -33.20 41.69 18.64
N SER A 167 -33.08 40.86 19.67
CA SER A 167 -32.31 39.61 19.72
C SER A 167 -32.95 38.53 18.84
N GLY A 168 -32.49 38.42 17.59
CA GLY A 168 -32.59 37.19 16.80
C GLY A 168 -31.22 36.52 16.72
N PRO A 169 -31.12 35.17 16.75
CA PRO A 169 -29.83 34.48 16.63
C PRO A 169 -29.21 34.77 15.26
N ALA A 170 -28.07 35.46 15.28
CA ALA A 170 -27.33 35.81 14.07
C ALA A 170 -26.84 34.54 13.35
N PRO A 171 -26.98 34.44 12.02
CA PRO A 171 -26.33 33.38 11.25
C PRO A 171 -24.82 33.56 11.39
N ALA A 172 -24.14 32.51 11.83
CA ALA A 172 -22.69 32.49 12.00
C ALA A 172 -22.01 32.91 10.69
N SER A 173 -21.48 34.12 10.66
CA SER A 173 -20.66 34.62 9.57
C SER A 173 -19.45 33.71 9.42
N PRO A 174 -19.20 33.11 8.24
CA PRO A 174 -18.06 32.24 8.03
C PRO A 174 -16.77 33.01 8.34
N SER A 175 -15.92 32.43 9.19
CA SER A 175 -14.66 33.03 9.61
C SER A 175 -13.83 33.43 8.38
N PRO A 176 -13.21 34.63 8.33
CA PRO A 176 -12.38 35.09 7.20
C PRO A 176 -11.19 34.18 6.88
N TYR A 177 -10.83 33.30 7.83
CA TYR A 177 -9.78 32.29 7.68
C TYR A 177 -10.31 30.89 7.33
N ALA A 178 -11.60 30.74 7.06
CA ALA A 178 -12.11 29.50 6.52
C ALA A 178 -11.58 29.35 5.09
N PRO A 179 -10.78 28.31 4.77
CA PRO A 179 -10.35 28.08 3.40
C PRO A 179 -11.62 27.96 2.54
N PRO A 180 -11.64 28.56 1.34
CA PRO A 180 -12.83 28.61 0.51
C PRO A 180 -13.40 27.19 0.36
N GLN A 181 -14.64 26.99 0.81
CA GLN A 181 -15.36 25.71 0.68
C GLN A 181 -15.68 25.35 -0.79
N GLY A 182 -15.20 26.13 -1.76
CA GLY A 182 -15.26 25.86 -3.18
C GLY A 182 -14.04 25.09 -3.68
N GLY A 183 -14.21 23.77 -3.88
CA GLY A 183 -13.72 23.14 -5.12
C GLY A 183 -12.26 22.69 -5.23
N PHE A 184 -11.37 22.95 -4.28
CA PHE A 184 -9.97 22.47 -4.35
C PHE A 184 -9.75 21.05 -3.79
N GLY A 185 -10.82 20.36 -3.34
CA GLY A 185 -10.72 19.08 -2.63
C GLY A 185 -11.39 17.89 -3.31
N ALA A 186 -12.16 18.07 -4.39
CA ALA A 186 -12.51 16.94 -5.24
C ALA A 186 -11.25 16.66 -6.07
N PRO A 187 -10.53 15.53 -5.88
CA PRO A 187 -9.53 15.14 -6.86
C PRO A 187 -10.23 15.22 -8.21
N PRO A 188 -9.65 15.91 -9.22
CA PRO A 188 -10.32 16.15 -10.49
C PRO A 188 -10.95 14.83 -10.88
N ALA A 189 -12.28 14.81 -10.98
CA ALA A 189 -13.05 13.60 -11.26
C ALA A 189 -12.32 12.95 -12.43
N ALA A 190 -11.60 11.87 -12.13
CA ALA A 190 -10.56 11.38 -13.02
C ALA A 190 -11.30 11.04 -14.29
N ALA A 191 -11.13 11.90 -15.30
CA ALA A 191 -11.80 11.75 -16.58
C ALA A 191 -11.53 10.31 -16.98
N GLY A 192 -12.61 9.54 -17.12
CA GLY A 192 -12.61 8.09 -17.30
C GLY A 192 -12.04 7.65 -18.65
N GLY A 193 -10.99 8.30 -19.14
CA GLY A 193 -10.28 7.99 -20.36
C GLY A 193 -8.88 7.47 -20.02
N GLY A 194 -8.65 6.17 -20.27
CA GLY A 194 -7.30 5.63 -20.40
C GLY A 194 -6.77 4.80 -19.22
N GLY A 195 -7.56 3.85 -18.71
CA GLY A 195 -7.08 2.82 -17.77
C GLY A 195 -5.92 1.94 -18.29
N GLY A 196 -5.51 2.08 -19.55
CA GLY A 196 -4.40 1.33 -20.15
C GLY A 196 -3.00 1.91 -19.91
N ASN A 197 -2.85 3.23 -19.80
CA ASN A 197 -1.50 3.84 -19.78
C ASN A 197 -0.86 3.93 -18.39
N ARG A 198 -1.66 3.90 -17.31
CA ARG A 198 -1.10 4.00 -15.94
C ARG A 198 -0.36 2.74 -15.50
N THR A 199 -0.80 1.58 -15.95
CA THR A 199 -0.08 0.31 -15.76
C THR A 199 1.29 0.31 -16.41
N THR A 200 1.45 1.03 -17.53
CA THR A 200 2.71 1.13 -18.26
C THR A 200 3.80 1.84 -17.45
N PHE A 201 3.44 2.88 -16.69
CA PHE A 201 4.42 3.61 -15.88
C PHE A 201 5.06 2.76 -14.77
N TYR A 202 4.31 1.85 -14.13
CA TYR A 202 4.88 0.93 -13.13
C TYR A 202 5.84 -0.08 -13.76
N ILE A 203 5.51 -0.57 -14.96
CA ILE A 203 6.33 -1.54 -15.68
C ILE A 203 7.64 -0.90 -16.11
N ILE A 204 7.60 0.33 -16.66
CA ILE A 204 8.81 1.05 -17.07
C ILE A 204 9.74 1.26 -15.86
N ASN A 205 9.22 1.75 -14.74
CA ASN A 205 10.03 1.93 -13.52
C ASN A 205 10.59 0.62 -12.97
N GLY A 206 9.75 -0.43 -12.89
CA GLY A 206 10.18 -1.74 -12.40
C GLY A 206 11.28 -2.34 -13.25
N VAL A 207 11.19 -2.22 -14.58
CA VAL A 207 12.20 -2.68 -15.52
C VAL A 207 13.49 -1.87 -15.39
N LEU A 208 13.42 -0.54 -15.29
CA LEU A 208 14.62 0.29 -15.09
C LEU A 208 15.35 -0.05 -13.79
N ILE A 209 14.63 -0.19 -12.67
CA ILE A 209 15.20 -0.59 -11.38
C ILE A 209 15.80 -2.01 -11.47
N ALA A 210 15.13 -2.95 -12.15
CA ALA A 210 15.62 -4.30 -12.33
C ALA A 210 16.89 -4.36 -13.20
N LEU A 211 16.92 -3.65 -14.32
CA LEU A 211 18.09 -3.57 -15.21
C LEU A 211 19.30 -2.98 -14.47
N TRP A 212 19.07 -1.94 -13.68
CA TRP A 212 20.13 -1.38 -12.86
C TRP A 212 20.60 -2.38 -11.79
N GLY A 213 19.67 -3.06 -11.10
CA GLY A 213 20.00 -4.08 -10.11
C GLY A 213 20.85 -5.20 -10.70
N ILE A 214 20.53 -5.63 -11.93
CA ILE A 214 21.32 -6.60 -12.69
C ILE A 214 22.72 -6.07 -13.00
N LEU A 215 22.83 -4.82 -13.46
CA LEU A 215 24.13 -4.20 -13.74
C LEU A 215 25.04 -4.20 -12.51
N MET A 216 24.49 -3.91 -11.33
CA MET A 216 25.25 -3.94 -10.08
C MET A 216 25.51 -5.34 -9.54
N LEU A 217 24.63 -6.29 -9.82
CA LEU A 217 24.90 -7.70 -9.55
C LEU A 217 26.09 -8.17 -10.37
N VAL A 218 26.13 -7.85 -11.67
CA VAL A 218 27.27 -8.15 -12.56
C VAL A 218 28.54 -7.48 -12.06
N GLY A 219 28.49 -6.19 -11.72
CA GLY A 219 29.65 -5.48 -11.16
C GLY A 219 30.16 -6.07 -9.85
N SER A 220 29.26 -6.52 -8.97
CA SER A 220 29.62 -7.18 -7.71
C SER A 220 30.25 -8.56 -7.95
N ILE A 221 29.74 -9.32 -8.93
CA ILE A 221 30.33 -10.61 -9.34
C ILE A 221 31.73 -10.40 -9.92
N LEU A 222 31.93 -9.39 -10.78
CA LEU A 222 33.24 -9.07 -11.35
C LEU A 222 34.23 -8.63 -10.28
N ARG A 223 33.81 -7.79 -9.32
CA ARG A 223 34.64 -7.42 -8.16
C ARG A 223 34.97 -8.63 -7.28
N GLY A 224 34.00 -9.50 -7.04
CA GLY A 224 34.20 -10.76 -6.31
C GLY A 224 35.19 -11.69 -7.02
N ALA A 225 35.09 -11.83 -8.34
CA ALA A 225 36.04 -12.61 -9.14
C ALA A 225 37.45 -12.03 -9.09
N GLY A 226 37.60 -10.70 -9.18
CA GLY A 226 38.89 -10.03 -8.99
C GLY A 226 39.48 -10.24 -7.59
N LEU A 227 38.64 -10.21 -6.55
CA LEU A 227 39.05 -10.52 -5.19
C LEU A 227 39.53 -11.98 -5.06
N VAL A 228 38.78 -12.94 -5.62
CA VAL A 228 39.17 -14.36 -5.63
C VAL A 228 40.51 -14.54 -6.37
N MET A 229 40.72 -13.83 -7.48
CA MET A 229 41.98 -13.85 -8.21
C MET A 229 43.15 -13.33 -7.35
N VAL A 230 42.97 -12.22 -6.62
CA VAL A 230 43.99 -11.69 -5.70
C VAL A 230 44.26 -12.65 -4.53
N LEU A 231 43.22 -13.24 -3.96
CA LEU A 231 43.36 -14.24 -2.91
C LEU A 231 44.14 -15.48 -3.39
N SER A 232 44.01 -15.83 -4.68
CA SER A 232 44.75 -16.96 -5.26
C SER A 232 46.26 -16.73 -5.39
N THR A 233 46.73 -15.48 -5.39
CA THR A 233 48.17 -15.16 -5.49
C THR A 233 48.95 -15.28 -4.18
N ASN A 234 48.29 -15.58 -3.05
CA ASN A 234 48.86 -15.90 -1.72
C ASN A 234 49.88 -14.93 -1.06
N GLU A 235 50.36 -13.89 -1.75
CA GLU A 235 51.26 -12.88 -1.17
C GLU A 235 50.50 -11.63 -0.73
N ILE A 236 49.73 -11.73 0.37
CA ILE A 236 49.02 -10.57 0.93
C ILE A 236 49.87 -9.98 2.06
N PRO A 237 50.48 -8.79 1.88
CA PRO A 237 51.21 -8.14 2.96
C PRO A 237 50.27 -7.80 4.12
N SER A 238 50.76 -7.91 5.35
CA SER A 238 49.97 -7.68 6.57
C SER A 238 49.26 -6.33 6.60
N GLU A 239 49.88 -5.31 6.00
CA GLU A 239 49.36 -3.94 5.90
C GLU A 239 48.11 -3.83 5.00
N ALA A 240 47.85 -4.82 4.13
CA ALA A 240 46.72 -4.79 3.19
C ALA A 240 45.43 -5.39 3.78
N TRP A 241 45.46 -6.04 4.94
CA TRP A 241 44.28 -6.67 5.56
C TRP A 241 43.08 -5.74 5.76
N PRO A 242 43.24 -4.49 6.27
CA PRO A 242 42.10 -3.59 6.46
C PRO A 242 41.39 -3.24 5.14
N ARG A 243 42.17 -3.04 4.07
CA ARG A 243 41.62 -2.78 2.73
C ARG A 243 40.91 -4.01 2.18
N LEU A 244 41.50 -5.19 2.35
CA LEU A 244 40.91 -6.46 1.91
C LEU A 244 39.57 -6.72 2.60
N ILE A 245 39.49 -6.54 3.92
CA ILE A 245 38.25 -6.68 4.70
C ILE A 245 37.21 -5.68 4.18
N GLY A 246 37.58 -4.42 3.97
CA GLY A 246 36.70 -3.41 3.39
C GLY A 246 36.14 -3.81 2.02
N PHE A 247 36.97 -4.39 1.14
CA PHE A 247 36.52 -4.90 -0.16
C PHE A 247 35.59 -6.11 -0.03
N ILE A 248 35.88 -7.05 0.86
CA ILE A 248 35.02 -8.22 1.12
C ILE A 248 33.65 -7.75 1.63
N THR A 249 33.64 -6.95 2.69
CA THR A 249 32.40 -6.44 3.30
C THR A 249 31.60 -5.62 2.30
N GLY A 250 32.26 -4.73 1.54
CA GLY A 250 31.63 -3.93 0.50
C GLY A 250 31.03 -4.79 -0.63
N THR A 251 31.72 -5.85 -1.06
CA THR A 251 31.23 -6.75 -2.12
C THR A 251 30.03 -7.56 -1.64
N ILE A 252 30.06 -8.09 -0.42
CA ILE A 252 28.94 -8.83 0.17
C ILE A 252 27.71 -7.92 0.30
N PHE A 253 27.90 -6.73 0.88
CA PHE A 253 26.82 -5.77 1.05
C PHE A 253 26.23 -5.32 -0.30
N GLY A 254 27.09 -5.00 -1.28
CA GLY A 254 26.67 -4.65 -2.63
C GLY A 254 25.87 -5.77 -3.31
N LEU A 255 26.27 -7.02 -3.13
CA LEU A 255 25.58 -8.19 -3.68
C LEU A 255 24.19 -8.38 -3.06
N ILE A 256 24.06 -8.21 -1.74
CA ILE A 256 22.77 -8.26 -1.05
C ILE A 256 21.83 -7.17 -1.57
N VAL A 257 22.32 -5.92 -1.65
CA VAL A 257 21.52 -4.79 -2.16
C VAL A 257 21.11 -5.01 -3.62
N ALA A 258 22.03 -5.50 -4.47
CA ALA A 258 21.75 -5.79 -5.87
C ALA A 258 20.66 -6.86 -6.05
N ILE A 259 20.69 -7.93 -5.24
CA ILE A 259 19.64 -8.97 -5.25
C ILE A 259 18.29 -8.39 -4.80
N LEU A 260 18.28 -7.58 -3.73
CA LEU A 260 17.05 -6.96 -3.23
C LEU A 260 16.45 -5.97 -4.25
N MET A 261 17.27 -5.15 -4.90
CA MET A 261 16.81 -4.25 -5.95
C MET A 261 16.28 -5.01 -7.17
N THR A 262 17.00 -6.04 -7.62
CA THR A 262 16.59 -6.84 -8.79
C THR A 262 15.27 -7.57 -8.52
N SER A 263 15.15 -8.23 -7.37
CA SER A 263 13.94 -8.95 -6.99
C SER A 263 12.74 -8.02 -6.80
N GLY A 264 12.93 -6.85 -6.19
CA GLY A 264 11.86 -5.86 -6.04
C GLY A 264 11.47 -5.18 -7.34
N GLY A 265 12.40 -4.90 -8.26
CA GLY A 265 12.12 -4.40 -9.61
C GLY A 265 11.31 -5.39 -10.44
N VAL A 266 11.69 -6.67 -10.42
CA VAL A 266 10.93 -7.75 -11.08
C VAL A 266 9.55 -7.93 -10.44
N SER A 267 9.46 -7.92 -9.10
CA SER A 267 8.18 -8.00 -8.38
C SER A 267 7.24 -6.84 -8.72
N MET A 268 7.79 -5.63 -8.88
CA MET A 268 7.07 -4.44 -9.31
C MET A 268 6.54 -4.61 -10.75
N ALA A 269 7.39 -5.06 -11.68
CA ALA A 269 7.00 -5.29 -13.08
C ALA A 269 5.91 -6.38 -13.20
N MET A 270 6.01 -7.45 -12.41
CA MET A 270 5.03 -8.53 -12.39
C MET A 270 3.77 -8.21 -11.56
N ARG A 271 3.79 -7.13 -10.76
CA ARG A 271 2.74 -6.75 -9.81
C ARG A 271 2.36 -7.90 -8.87
N LYS A 272 3.37 -8.60 -8.32
CA LYS A 272 3.19 -9.77 -7.43
C LYS A 272 3.12 -9.40 -5.95
N SER A 273 3.99 -8.50 -5.47
CA SER A 273 3.96 -8.08 -4.07
C SER A 273 4.36 -6.62 -3.89
N LEU A 274 3.51 -5.90 -3.17
CA LEU A 274 3.66 -4.46 -2.93
C LEU A 274 4.73 -4.17 -1.87
N GLY A 275 4.92 -5.06 -0.89
CA GLY A 275 5.96 -4.92 0.14
C GLY A 275 7.37 -4.90 -0.45
N THR A 276 7.71 -5.90 -1.27
CA THR A 276 9.05 -6.01 -1.90
C THR A 276 9.30 -4.88 -2.91
N SER A 277 8.26 -4.41 -3.59
CA SER A 277 8.34 -3.27 -4.51
C SER A 277 8.68 -1.98 -3.75
N ARG A 278 8.07 -1.76 -2.57
CA ARG A 278 8.35 -0.60 -1.71
C ARG A 278 9.75 -0.63 -1.15
N THR A 279 10.21 -1.77 -0.64
CA THR A 279 11.59 -1.87 -0.12
C THR A 279 12.61 -1.57 -1.21
N ALA A 280 12.44 -2.10 -2.42
CA ALA A 280 13.36 -1.80 -3.52
C ALA A 280 13.31 -0.34 -3.98
N ALA A 281 12.14 0.31 -3.99
CA ALA A 281 12.04 1.74 -4.32
C ALA A 281 12.71 2.63 -3.27
N VAL A 282 12.58 2.30 -1.98
CA VAL A 282 13.27 3.03 -0.90
C VAL A 282 14.78 2.86 -1.02
N LEU A 283 15.26 1.63 -1.28
CA LEU A 283 16.69 1.39 -1.52
C LEU A 283 17.21 2.15 -2.74
N ALA A 284 16.42 2.23 -3.82
CA ALA A 284 16.75 3.00 -5.02
C ALA A 284 16.80 4.52 -4.81
N ALA A 285 16.12 5.02 -3.78
CA ALA A 285 16.11 6.44 -3.43
C ALA A 285 17.34 6.86 -2.59
N ILE A 286 18.17 5.92 -2.13
CA ILE A 286 19.37 6.25 -1.36
C ILE A 286 20.48 6.70 -2.33
N PRO A 287 20.99 7.94 -2.23
CA PRO A 287 21.93 8.52 -3.18
C PRO A 287 23.28 7.79 -3.22
N CYS A 288 23.59 7.00 -2.19
CA CYS A 288 24.83 6.26 -2.05
C CYS A 288 25.03 5.18 -3.12
N PHE A 289 23.96 4.70 -3.75
CA PHE A 289 24.02 3.56 -4.67
C PHE A 289 24.10 3.95 -6.14
N GLY A 290 24.01 5.24 -6.50
CA GLY A 290 24.21 5.66 -7.88
C GLY A 290 23.45 6.93 -8.24
N LEU A 291 24.21 7.95 -8.67
CA LEU A 291 23.68 9.27 -9.01
C LEU A 291 22.57 9.23 -10.07
N CYS A 292 22.61 8.25 -11.00
CA CYS A 292 21.70 8.18 -12.13
C CYS A 292 20.30 7.60 -11.81
N VAL A 293 20.14 6.82 -10.73
CA VAL A 293 18.86 6.13 -10.40
C VAL A 293 18.01 6.90 -9.40
N PHE A 294 18.64 7.79 -8.64
CA PHE A 294 17.98 8.61 -7.63
C PHE A 294 16.64 9.25 -8.07
N PRO A 295 16.53 9.91 -9.25
CA PRO A 295 15.25 10.50 -9.66
C PRO A 295 14.16 9.46 -9.92
N PHE A 296 14.53 8.29 -10.43
CA PHE A 296 13.60 7.18 -10.67
C PHE A 296 13.18 6.51 -9.37
N GLY A 297 14.09 6.38 -8.39
CA GLY A 297 13.78 5.86 -7.07
C GLY A 297 12.74 6.71 -6.33
N ILE A 298 12.91 8.03 -6.33
CA ILE A 298 11.94 8.96 -5.74
C ILE A 298 10.59 8.88 -6.44
N TRP A 299 10.59 8.87 -7.77
CA TRP A 299 9.35 8.79 -8.53
C TRP A 299 8.61 7.47 -8.27
N ALA A 300 9.33 6.35 -8.21
CA ALA A 300 8.77 5.04 -7.86
C ALA A 300 8.19 5.02 -6.44
N CYS A 301 8.85 5.67 -5.47
CA CYS A 301 8.32 5.84 -4.12
C CYS A 301 6.98 6.58 -4.13
N VAL A 302 6.89 7.74 -4.79
CA VAL A 302 5.63 8.51 -4.87
C VAL A 302 4.51 7.67 -5.47
N LEU A 303 4.80 6.90 -6.53
CA LEU A 303 3.81 6.03 -7.16
C LEU A 303 3.37 4.87 -6.25
N LEU A 304 4.29 4.19 -5.58
CA LEU A 304 4.01 3.02 -4.73
C LEU A 304 3.36 3.34 -3.38
N PHE A 305 3.59 4.55 -2.86
CA PHE A 305 2.95 5.01 -1.62
C PHE A 305 1.54 5.57 -1.86
N SER A 306 1.13 5.74 -3.11
CA SER A 306 -0.24 6.12 -3.44
C SER A 306 -1.26 5.04 -3.02
N GLU A 307 -2.47 5.48 -2.62
CA GLU A 307 -3.60 4.58 -2.36
C GLU A 307 -4.03 3.79 -3.61
N GLN A 308 -3.69 4.28 -4.81
CA GLN A 308 -3.95 3.60 -6.07
C GLN A 308 -3.12 2.32 -6.20
N ALA A 309 -1.84 2.37 -5.84
CA ALA A 309 -0.98 1.18 -5.85
C ALA A 309 -1.52 0.07 -4.94
N LYS A 310 -2.14 0.39 -3.79
CA LYS A 310 -2.76 -0.62 -2.92
C LYS A 310 -3.90 -1.36 -3.62
N ARG A 311 -4.68 -0.68 -4.47
CA ARG A 311 -5.78 -1.30 -5.22
C ARG A 311 -5.27 -2.15 -6.38
N ASP A 312 -4.25 -1.67 -7.09
CA ASP A 312 -3.67 -2.34 -8.25
C ASP A 312 -2.89 -3.61 -7.88
N PHE A 313 -2.26 -3.62 -6.70
CA PHE A 313 -1.52 -4.78 -6.19
C PHE A 313 -2.36 -5.68 -5.26
N GLY A 314 -3.39 -5.15 -4.60
CA GLY A 314 -4.25 -5.89 -3.64
C GLY A 314 -5.46 -6.60 -4.25
N GLY A 315 -5.69 -6.45 -5.56
CA GLY A 315 -6.85 -7.02 -6.26
C GLY A 315 -6.66 -8.44 -6.80
N ARG A 316 -5.58 -9.15 -6.44
CA ARG A 316 -5.30 -10.52 -6.90
C ARG A 316 -5.19 -11.51 -5.75
#